data_AF-A0A3D2NN15-F1
#
_entry.id   AF-A0A3D2NN15-F1
#
_cell.length_a   1.000
_cell.length_b   1.000
_cell.length_c   1.000
_cell.angle_alpha   90.00
_cell.angle_beta   90.00
_cell.angle_gamma   90.00
#
_symmetry.space_group_name_H-M   'P 1'
#
loop_
_entity.id
_entity.type
_entity.pdbx_description
1 polymer ?
#
loop_
_entity_poly.entity_id
_entity_poly.type
_entity_poly.pdbx_seq_one_letter_code
_entity_poly.pdbx_strand_id
1 'polypeptide(L)'
;MTVRLREIPYNYTSFSDKEIVLRLLGTEAWDIINTLRGERRTGRSAQMLYEVLGDIWVVTRNPYLQDDLLGNSKRRGALIGALHHRLDGIEARRQGNLTVKRLLELARGAVNQFSTEFEQTLELRRRALKELSRITRRDNIQFDGLARVSHVTDATDWRVEYPFVVLHPDTEAEIAALVRACIALKLTIVPRGGGTGYTGGAVLLDKFSAVINTEKLDAISAVEQTILP
;
A
#
# COMPACT_ATOMS: atom_id res chain seq x y z
N MET A 1 35.09 -2.13 0.02
CA MET A 1 33.61 -2.25 0.03
C MET A 1 33.13 -2.27 -1.40
N THR A 2 32.70 -3.42 -1.92
CA THR A 2 32.06 -3.47 -3.24
C THR A 2 30.70 -2.78 -3.13
N VAL A 3 30.55 -1.64 -3.80
CA VAL A 3 29.29 -0.91 -3.89
C VAL A 3 28.25 -1.88 -4.49
N ARG A 4 27.23 -2.26 -3.70
CA ARG A 4 26.09 -3.02 -4.24
C ARG A 4 25.34 -2.09 -5.20
N LEU A 5 25.50 -2.32 -6.49
CA LEU A 5 24.66 -1.69 -7.51
C LEU A 5 23.21 -2.14 -7.28
N ARG A 6 22.31 -1.17 -7.20
CA ARG A 6 20.85 -1.38 -7.17
C ARG A 6 20.41 -1.85 -8.55
N GLU A 7 19.69 -2.97 -8.61
CA GLU A 7 19.19 -3.58 -9.85
C GLU A 7 17.72 -3.20 -10.12
N ILE A 8 16.95 -2.84 -9.09
CA ILE A 8 15.62 -2.28 -9.26
C ILE A 8 15.73 -0.85 -9.82
N PRO A 9 15.08 -0.54 -10.95
CA PRO A 9 15.32 0.71 -11.70
C PRO A 9 14.82 1.98 -10.98
N TYR A 10 13.99 1.84 -9.94
CA TYR A 10 13.41 2.98 -9.22
C TYR A 10 13.88 2.99 -7.77
N ASN A 11 14.32 4.16 -7.30
CA ASN A 11 14.63 4.42 -5.90
C ASN A 11 13.46 5.15 -5.22
N TYR A 12 12.29 4.51 -5.19
CA TYR A 12 11.08 5.12 -4.63
C TYR A 12 11.02 5.07 -3.09
N THR A 13 11.70 4.10 -2.49
CA THR A 13 11.75 3.90 -1.03
C THR A 13 13.17 3.55 -0.60
N SER A 14 13.50 3.77 0.67
CA SER A 14 14.78 3.37 1.28
C SER A 14 15.04 1.85 1.30
N PHE A 15 14.04 1.02 1.01
CA PHE A 15 14.22 -0.43 0.90
C PHE A 15 15.23 -0.81 -0.19
N SER A 16 16.08 -1.77 0.17
CA SER A 16 17.02 -2.45 -0.73
C SER A 16 16.32 -3.48 -1.62
N ASP A 17 16.98 -3.88 -2.71
CA ASP A 17 16.47 -4.92 -3.60
C ASP A 17 16.17 -6.23 -2.86
N LYS A 18 17.01 -6.59 -1.87
CA LYS A 18 16.78 -7.75 -1.01
C LYS A 18 15.44 -7.64 -0.29
N GLU A 19 15.19 -6.50 0.35
CA GLU A 19 13.98 -6.31 1.15
C GLU A 19 12.71 -6.28 0.31
N ILE A 20 12.80 -5.75 -0.91
CA ILE A 20 11.70 -5.75 -1.88
C ILE A 20 11.43 -7.19 -2.35
N VAL A 21 12.47 -7.94 -2.75
CA VAL A 21 12.32 -9.36 -3.13
C VAL A 21 11.72 -10.17 -1.98
N LEU A 22 12.22 -10.02 -0.75
CA LEU A 22 11.70 -10.76 0.41
C LEU A 22 10.22 -10.48 0.67
N ARG A 23 9.78 -9.23 0.48
CA ARG A 23 8.36 -8.85 0.69
C ARG A 23 7.44 -9.30 -0.43
N LEU A 24 7.92 -9.27 -1.68
CA LEU A 24 7.09 -9.61 -2.84
C LEU A 24 7.10 -11.11 -3.17
N LEU A 25 8.26 -11.76 -3.04
CA LEU A 25 8.48 -13.13 -3.51
C LEU A 25 8.88 -14.11 -2.39
N GLY A 26 9.24 -13.62 -1.20
CA GLY A 26 9.67 -14.44 -0.07
C GLY A 26 11.17 -14.79 -0.05
N THR A 27 11.57 -15.53 0.98
CA THR A 27 12.97 -15.93 1.21
C THR A 27 13.49 -16.89 0.14
N GLU A 28 12.67 -17.85 -0.28
CA GLU A 28 13.03 -18.84 -1.31
C GLU A 28 13.50 -18.16 -2.61
N ALA A 29 12.76 -17.16 -3.09
CA ALA A 29 13.13 -16.42 -4.30
C ALA A 29 14.46 -15.68 -4.15
N TRP A 30 14.73 -15.10 -2.98
CA TRP A 30 15.99 -14.41 -2.73
C TRP A 30 17.19 -15.36 -2.78
N ASP A 31 17.05 -16.55 -2.22
CA ASP A 31 18.10 -17.57 -2.24
C ASP A 31 18.35 -18.07 -3.67
N ILE A 32 17.28 -18.32 -4.44
CA ILE A 32 17.37 -18.66 -5.87
C ILE A 32 18.11 -17.57 -6.65
N ILE A 33 17.76 -16.29 -6.44
CA ILE A 33 18.40 -15.16 -7.11
C ILE A 33 19.90 -15.11 -6.80
N ASN A 34 20.30 -15.33 -5.54
CA ASN A 34 21.72 -15.32 -5.17
C ASN A 34 22.50 -16.47 -5.81
N THR A 35 21.91 -17.67 -5.87
CA THR A 35 22.51 -18.81 -6.57
C THR A 35 22.73 -18.49 -8.05
N LEU A 36 21.70 -17.98 -8.74
CA LEU A 36 21.79 -17.61 -10.16
C LEU A 36 22.78 -16.48 -10.41
N ARG A 37 22.91 -15.52 -9.48
CA ARG A 37 23.90 -14.43 -9.58
C ARG A 37 25.35 -14.96 -9.53
N GLY A 38 25.59 -16.02 -8.76
CA GLY A 38 26.89 -16.70 -8.70
C GLY A 38 27.30 -17.36 -10.03
N GLU A 39 26.34 -17.80 -10.82
CA GLU A 39 26.56 -18.49 -12.11
C GLU A 39 26.87 -17.54 -13.28
N ARG A 40 26.76 -16.21 -13.09
CA ARG A 40 27.13 -15.13 -14.05
C ARG A 40 26.57 -15.26 -15.49
N ARG A 41 25.48 -15.99 -15.71
CA ARG A 41 24.97 -16.31 -17.06
C ARG A 41 23.83 -15.43 -17.58
N THR A 42 23.12 -14.63 -16.77
CA THR A 42 21.80 -14.08 -17.17
C THR A 42 21.52 -12.62 -16.75
N GLY A 43 22.27 -11.64 -17.28
CA GLY A 43 22.03 -10.22 -16.99
C GLY A 43 20.66 -9.69 -17.45
N ARG A 44 20.24 -10.01 -18.69
CA ARG A 44 18.98 -9.49 -19.25
C ARG A 44 17.74 -10.05 -18.54
N SER A 45 17.72 -11.34 -18.23
CA SER A 45 16.60 -11.97 -17.52
C SER A 45 16.48 -11.44 -16.08
N ALA A 46 17.62 -11.21 -15.41
CA ALA A 46 17.63 -10.58 -14.09
C ALA A 46 17.07 -9.15 -14.14
N GLN A 47 17.52 -8.33 -15.10
CA GLN A 47 16.99 -6.98 -15.29
C GLN A 47 15.47 -6.98 -15.49
N MET A 48 14.95 -7.86 -16.36
CA MET A 48 13.50 -7.95 -16.60
C MET A 48 12.72 -8.34 -15.33
N LEU A 49 13.27 -9.22 -14.49
CA LEU A 49 12.65 -9.57 -13.21
C LEU A 49 12.64 -8.37 -12.26
N TYR A 50 13.75 -7.64 -12.13
CA TYR A 50 13.83 -6.47 -11.28
C TYR A 50 12.96 -5.30 -11.76
N GLU A 51 12.75 -5.16 -13.07
CA GLU A 51 11.74 -4.25 -13.62
C GLU A 51 10.32 -4.64 -13.17
N VAL A 52 9.95 -5.93 -13.26
CA VAL A 52 8.65 -6.41 -12.78
C VAL A 52 8.46 -6.12 -11.29
N LEU A 53 9.47 -6.43 -10.46
CA LEU A 53 9.41 -6.17 -9.02
C LEU A 53 9.38 -4.67 -8.72
N GLY A 54 10.12 -3.85 -9.47
CA GLY A 54 10.13 -2.40 -9.35
C GLY A 54 8.77 -1.79 -9.67
N ASP A 55 8.13 -2.22 -10.77
CA ASP A 55 6.80 -1.77 -11.18
C ASP A 55 5.74 -2.11 -10.12
N ILE A 56 5.75 -3.34 -9.59
CA ILE A 56 4.85 -3.73 -8.48
C ILE A 56 5.13 -2.85 -7.26
N TRP A 57 6.39 -2.69 -6.88
CA TRP A 57 6.77 -1.99 -5.66
C TRP A 57 6.39 -0.50 -5.69
N VAL A 58 6.66 0.19 -6.79
CA VAL A 58 6.38 1.62 -6.92
C VAL A 58 4.88 1.89 -6.89
N VAL A 59 4.07 1.04 -7.51
CA VAL A 59 2.61 1.17 -7.47
C VAL A 59 2.09 0.86 -6.07
N THR A 60 2.57 -0.21 -5.43
CA THR A 60 2.12 -0.59 -4.07
C THR A 60 2.43 0.48 -3.03
N ARG A 61 3.49 1.28 -3.21
CA ARG A 61 3.91 2.31 -2.25
C ARG A 61 3.47 3.74 -2.64
N ASN A 62 2.81 3.92 -3.78
CA ASN A 62 2.38 5.23 -4.25
C ASN A 62 0.84 5.30 -4.40
N PRO A 63 0.12 5.95 -3.46
CA PRO A 63 -1.34 5.97 -3.50
C PRO A 63 -1.89 6.73 -4.72
N TYR A 64 -1.15 7.69 -5.29
CA TYR A 64 -1.56 8.37 -6.53
C TYR A 64 -1.55 7.43 -7.74
N LEU A 65 -0.53 6.57 -7.86
CA LEU A 65 -0.49 5.55 -8.91
C LEU A 65 -1.59 4.50 -8.69
N GLN A 66 -1.84 4.11 -7.43
CA GLN A 66 -2.94 3.20 -7.12
C GLN A 66 -4.28 3.79 -7.56
N ASP A 67 -4.56 5.05 -7.21
CA ASP A 67 -5.83 5.70 -7.55
C ASP A 67 -6.01 5.87 -9.06
N ASP A 68 -4.96 6.24 -9.80
CA ASP A 68 -5.00 6.29 -11.27
C ASP A 68 -5.34 4.92 -11.88
N LEU A 69 -4.69 3.85 -11.41
CA LEU A 69 -4.90 2.50 -11.93
C LEU A 69 -6.24 1.90 -11.49
N LEU A 70 -6.73 2.23 -10.29
CA LEU A 70 -8.07 1.88 -9.80
C LEU A 70 -9.15 2.59 -10.64
N GLY A 71 -8.90 3.84 -11.03
CA GLY A 71 -9.80 4.64 -11.87
C GLY A 71 -9.77 4.29 -13.37
N ASN A 72 -8.72 3.61 -13.84
CA ASN A 72 -8.52 3.32 -15.26
C ASN A 72 -8.19 1.85 -15.53
N SER A 73 -9.23 1.06 -15.82
CA SER A 73 -9.11 -0.38 -16.09
C SER A 73 -8.21 -0.70 -17.29
N LYS A 74 -8.17 0.17 -18.32
CA LYS A 74 -7.31 -0.02 -19.50
C LYS A 74 -5.83 0.16 -19.15
N ARG A 75 -5.48 1.20 -18.39
CA ARG A 75 -4.09 1.41 -17.92
C ARG A 75 -3.65 0.29 -17.00
N ARG A 76 -4.51 -0.13 -16.07
CA ARG A 76 -4.28 -1.29 -15.20
C ARG A 76 -4.04 -2.57 -16.01
N GLY A 77 -4.90 -2.87 -16.98
CA GLY A 77 -4.71 -4.03 -17.87
C GLY A 77 -3.41 -3.98 -18.66
N ALA A 78 -3.03 -2.81 -19.17
CA ALA A 78 -1.77 -2.62 -19.89
C ALA A 78 -0.54 -2.86 -18.98
N LEU A 79 -0.56 -2.35 -17.75
CA LEU A 79 0.51 -2.60 -16.76
C LEU A 79 0.63 -4.10 -16.47
N ILE A 80 -0.46 -4.75 -16.07
CA ILE A 80 -0.45 -6.19 -15.74
C ILE A 80 0.01 -7.03 -16.94
N GLY A 81 -0.47 -6.71 -18.14
CA GLY A 81 -0.03 -7.35 -19.38
C GLY A 81 1.47 -7.18 -19.63
N ALA A 82 2.03 -5.99 -19.40
CA ALA A 82 3.47 -5.74 -19.53
C ALA A 82 4.31 -6.55 -18.52
N LEU A 83 3.82 -6.69 -17.27
CA LEU A 83 4.49 -7.54 -16.27
C LEU A 83 4.54 -9.00 -16.71
N HIS A 84 3.42 -9.57 -17.15
CA HIS A 84 3.39 -10.94 -17.67
C HIS A 84 4.27 -11.11 -18.90
N HIS A 85 4.24 -10.16 -19.84
CA HIS A 85 5.07 -10.21 -21.04
C HIS A 85 6.57 -10.26 -20.70
N ARG A 86 7.02 -9.51 -19.69
CA ARG A 86 8.42 -9.59 -19.22
C ARG A 86 8.73 -10.98 -18.65
N LEU A 87 7.84 -11.54 -17.81
CA LEU A 87 8.03 -12.88 -17.25
C LEU A 87 8.05 -13.97 -18.34
N ASP A 88 7.21 -13.85 -19.38
CA ASP A 88 7.21 -14.76 -20.53
C ASP A 88 8.52 -14.67 -21.33
N GLY A 89 9.08 -13.47 -21.45
CA GLY A 89 10.40 -13.27 -22.04
C GLY A 89 11.52 -13.97 -21.27
N ILE A 90 11.43 -14.05 -19.94
CA ILE A 90 12.39 -14.81 -19.12
C ILE A 90 12.17 -16.32 -19.30
N GLU A 91 10.91 -16.78 -19.31
CA GLU A 91 10.54 -18.19 -19.53
C GLU A 91 11.13 -18.71 -20.84
N ALA A 92 10.97 -17.96 -21.94
CA ALA A 92 11.51 -18.33 -23.25
C ALA A 92 13.04 -18.48 -23.28
N ARG A 93 13.75 -17.81 -22.36
CA ARG A 93 15.22 -17.79 -22.27
C ARG A 93 15.78 -18.79 -21.25
N ARG A 94 14.94 -19.48 -20.47
CA ARG A 94 15.43 -20.31 -19.36
C ARG A 94 16.17 -21.58 -19.79
N GLN A 95 16.05 -21.99 -21.05
CA GLN A 95 16.72 -23.19 -21.61
C GLN A 95 16.54 -24.45 -20.75
N GLY A 96 15.33 -24.68 -20.24
CA GLY A 96 15.04 -25.85 -19.39
C GLY A 96 15.47 -25.74 -17.93
N ASN A 97 16.14 -24.67 -17.50
CA ASN A 97 16.58 -24.48 -16.11
C ASN A 97 15.38 -24.50 -15.13
N LEU A 98 15.40 -25.45 -14.19
CA LEU A 98 14.32 -25.68 -13.22
C LEU A 98 14.33 -24.63 -12.09
N THR A 99 15.51 -24.15 -11.71
CA THR A 99 15.67 -23.07 -10.71
C THR A 99 15.04 -21.77 -11.21
N VAL A 100 15.27 -21.42 -12.47
CA VAL A 100 14.62 -20.25 -13.11
C VAL A 100 13.11 -20.46 -13.23
N LYS A 101 12.67 -21.67 -13.56
CA LYS A 101 11.23 -21.99 -13.61
C LYS A 101 10.56 -21.73 -12.26
N ARG A 102 11.17 -22.19 -11.16
CA ARG A 102 10.63 -21.98 -9.81
C ARG A 102 10.57 -20.50 -9.44
N LEU A 103 11.60 -19.72 -9.78
CA LEU A 103 11.58 -18.27 -9.57
C LEU A 103 10.44 -17.59 -10.35
N LEU A 104 10.19 -18.02 -11.58
CA LEU A 104 9.08 -17.49 -12.39
C LEU A 104 7.71 -17.85 -11.84
N GLU A 105 7.53 -19.04 -11.25
CA GLU A 105 6.30 -19.41 -10.56
C GLU A 105 6.02 -18.45 -9.39
N LEU A 106 7.03 -18.16 -8.57
CA LEU A 106 6.91 -17.19 -7.47
C LEU A 106 6.60 -15.77 -7.99
N ALA A 107 7.30 -15.32 -9.03
CA ALA A 107 7.08 -14.01 -9.63
C ALA A 107 5.68 -13.87 -10.26
N ARG A 108 5.19 -14.91 -10.95
CA ARG A 108 3.81 -14.93 -11.48
C ARG A 108 2.78 -14.91 -10.36
N GLY A 109 3.03 -15.62 -9.26
CA GLY A 109 2.22 -15.54 -8.05
C GLY A 109 2.08 -14.11 -7.53
N ALA A 110 3.20 -13.37 -7.44
CA ALA A 110 3.19 -11.98 -7.00
C ALA A 110 2.45 -11.05 -7.98
N VAL A 111 2.61 -11.22 -9.30
CA VAL A 111 1.84 -10.44 -10.30
C VAL A 111 0.34 -10.74 -10.20
N ASN A 112 -0.05 -12.00 -10.03
CA ASN A 112 -1.44 -12.39 -9.87
C ASN A 112 -2.07 -11.82 -8.59
N GLN A 113 -1.33 -11.86 -7.48
CA GLN A 113 -1.74 -11.25 -6.23
C GLN A 113 -1.92 -9.73 -6.39
N PHE A 114 -0.92 -9.05 -6.96
CA PHE A 114 -0.98 -7.61 -7.25
C PHE A 114 -2.19 -7.23 -8.11
N SER A 115 -2.48 -8.00 -9.16
CA SER A 115 -3.68 -7.83 -9.99
C SER A 115 -4.97 -7.97 -9.17
N THR A 116 -5.05 -9.02 -8.34
CA THR A 116 -6.22 -9.33 -7.50
C THR A 116 -6.49 -8.25 -6.45
N GLU A 117 -5.43 -7.65 -5.88
CA GLU A 117 -5.55 -6.61 -4.86
C GLU A 117 -6.29 -5.37 -5.36
N PHE A 118 -6.22 -5.02 -6.65
CA PHE A 118 -7.00 -3.92 -7.21
C PHE A 118 -8.51 -4.19 -7.09
N GLU A 119 -8.96 -5.38 -7.47
CA GLU A 119 -10.39 -5.73 -7.40
C GLU A 119 -10.88 -5.81 -5.95
N GLN A 120 -10.08 -6.39 -5.06
CA GLN A 120 -10.38 -6.41 -3.63
C GLN A 120 -10.50 -4.99 -3.05
N THR A 121 -9.61 -4.09 -3.45
CA THR A 121 -9.63 -2.68 -3.03
C THR A 121 -10.86 -1.96 -3.55
N LEU A 122 -11.21 -2.12 -4.84
CA LEU A 122 -12.43 -1.54 -5.41
C LEU A 122 -13.69 -2.02 -4.69
N GLU A 123 -13.77 -3.32 -4.41
CA GLU A 123 -14.92 -3.89 -3.73
C GLU A 123 -15.04 -3.38 -2.29
N LEU A 124 -13.93 -3.32 -1.56
CA LEU A 124 -13.92 -2.76 -0.22
C LEU A 124 -14.27 -1.26 -0.24
N ARG A 125 -13.79 -0.48 -1.22
CA ARG A 125 -14.15 0.95 -1.37
C ARG A 125 -15.65 1.13 -1.62
N ARG A 126 -16.26 0.31 -2.48
CA ARG A 126 -17.72 0.34 -2.73
C ARG A 126 -18.51 0.06 -1.46
N ARG A 127 -18.14 -0.99 -0.74
CA ARG A 127 -18.79 -1.38 0.52
C ARG A 127 -18.63 -0.30 1.59
N ALA A 128 -17.41 0.20 1.79
CA ALA A 128 -17.11 1.24 2.75
C ALA A 128 -17.87 2.53 2.44
N LEU A 129 -17.84 2.99 1.18
CA LEU A 129 -18.58 4.18 0.75
C LEU A 129 -20.09 4.03 1.00
N LYS A 130 -20.67 2.87 0.67
CA LYS A 130 -22.10 2.59 0.88
C LYS A 130 -22.50 2.67 2.36
N GLU A 131 -21.70 2.05 3.25
CA GLU A 131 -22.02 2.02 4.68
C GLU A 131 -21.75 3.37 5.36
N LEU A 132 -20.61 4.00 5.06
CA LEU A 132 -20.19 5.24 5.71
C LEU A 132 -20.98 6.47 5.23
N SER A 133 -21.44 6.49 3.97
CA SER A 133 -22.24 7.62 3.44
C SER A 133 -23.65 7.72 4.06
N ARG A 134 -24.07 6.72 4.84
CA ARG A 134 -25.31 6.78 5.65
C ARG A 134 -25.11 7.55 6.97
N ILE A 135 -23.86 7.77 7.35
CA ILE A 135 -23.48 8.30 8.66
C ILE A 135 -22.92 9.71 8.52
N THR A 136 -22.03 9.91 7.55
CA THR A 136 -21.40 11.21 7.29
C THR A 136 -21.52 11.57 5.80
N ARG A 137 -21.18 12.81 5.45
CA ARG A 137 -21.20 13.28 4.06
C ARG A 137 -20.16 12.56 3.22
N ARG A 138 -20.44 12.43 1.93
CA ARG A 138 -19.59 11.66 1.00
C ARG A 138 -18.17 12.23 0.87
N ASP A 139 -18.04 13.54 0.89
CA ASP A 139 -16.78 14.30 0.86
C ASP A 139 -15.93 14.12 2.12
N ASN A 140 -16.53 13.69 3.24
CA ASN A 140 -15.82 13.32 4.45
C ASN A 140 -15.20 11.91 4.39
N ILE A 141 -15.44 11.14 3.32
CA ILE A 141 -14.95 9.76 3.15
C ILE A 141 -13.89 9.76 2.05
N GLN A 142 -12.63 9.90 2.45
CA GLN A 142 -11.53 10.14 1.53
C GLN A 142 -10.66 8.90 1.32
N PHE A 143 -10.63 8.44 0.08
CA PHE A 143 -9.77 7.35 -0.38
C PHE A 143 -8.60 7.84 -1.23
N ASP A 144 -8.54 9.14 -1.52
CA ASP A 144 -7.58 9.74 -2.44
C ASP A 144 -6.17 9.80 -1.85
N GLY A 145 -5.19 9.90 -2.75
CA GLY A 145 -3.78 9.96 -2.39
C GLY A 145 -3.40 11.11 -1.48
N LEU A 146 -4.03 12.29 -1.59
CA LEU A 146 -3.67 13.43 -0.75
C LEU A 146 -4.04 13.16 0.71
N ALA A 147 -5.30 12.77 0.95
CA ALA A 147 -5.75 12.42 2.28
C ALA A 147 -4.90 11.29 2.88
N ARG A 148 -4.65 10.22 2.12
CA ARG A 148 -3.87 9.07 2.60
C ARG A 148 -2.41 9.41 2.89
N VAL A 149 -1.76 10.25 2.07
CA VAL A 149 -0.37 10.68 2.29
C VAL A 149 -0.25 11.58 3.52
N SER A 150 -1.16 12.53 3.71
CA SER A 150 -1.13 13.44 4.86
C SER A 150 -1.37 12.76 6.22
N HIS A 151 -1.84 11.51 6.21
CA HIS A 151 -2.17 10.74 7.41
C HIS A 151 -1.37 9.44 7.55
N VAL A 152 -0.28 9.31 6.79
CA VAL A 152 0.55 8.09 6.73
C VAL A 152 1.49 7.91 7.93
N THR A 153 1.85 9.01 8.59
CA THR A 153 2.76 9.08 9.74
C THR A 153 2.40 10.25 10.65
N ASP A 154 2.89 10.24 11.88
CA ASP A 154 2.95 11.41 12.77
C ASP A 154 4.35 12.06 12.72
N ALA A 155 4.62 13.00 13.63
CA ALA A 155 5.88 13.72 13.73
C ALA A 155 7.11 12.85 14.05
N THR A 156 6.94 11.54 14.29
CA THR A 156 8.10 10.62 14.33
C THR A 156 8.76 10.46 12.98
N ASP A 157 8.00 10.47 11.88
CA ASP A 157 8.47 10.31 10.49
C ASP A 157 9.34 9.05 10.22
N TRP A 158 9.30 8.05 11.12
CA TRP A 158 10.15 6.85 11.01
C TRP A 158 9.45 5.68 10.32
N ARG A 159 8.12 5.65 10.37
CA ARG A 159 7.32 4.56 9.83
C ARG A 159 6.13 5.10 9.07
N VAL A 160 5.90 4.49 7.91
CA VAL A 160 4.94 4.94 6.91
C VAL A 160 4.08 3.76 6.49
N GLU A 161 2.80 3.81 6.82
CA GLU A 161 1.78 2.90 6.27
C GLU A 161 0.54 3.68 5.86
N TYR A 162 0.03 3.43 4.66
CA TYR A 162 -1.07 4.23 4.11
C TYR A 162 -2.41 3.70 4.62
N PRO A 163 -3.30 4.57 5.14
CA PRO A 163 -4.62 4.13 5.54
C PRO A 163 -5.42 3.68 4.32
N PHE A 164 -6.39 2.81 4.54
CA PHE A 164 -7.38 2.47 3.51
C PHE A 164 -8.31 3.66 3.23
N VAL A 165 -8.75 4.35 4.29
CA VAL A 165 -9.64 5.52 4.22
C VAL A 165 -9.32 6.52 5.33
N VAL A 166 -9.51 7.81 5.03
CA VAL A 166 -9.48 8.88 6.03
C VAL A 166 -10.90 9.47 6.14
N LEU A 167 -11.40 9.56 7.37
CA LEU A 167 -12.73 10.04 7.70
C LEU A 167 -12.64 11.40 8.40
N HIS A 168 -13.43 12.37 7.95
CA HIS A 168 -13.45 13.74 8.47
C HIS A 168 -14.86 14.12 8.99
N PRO A 169 -15.34 13.50 10.09
CA PRO A 169 -16.67 13.77 10.64
C PRO A 169 -16.94 15.27 10.82
N ASP A 170 -18.18 15.70 10.59
CA ASP A 170 -18.60 17.09 10.82
C ASP A 170 -19.00 17.32 12.29
N THR A 171 -19.50 16.28 12.96
CA THR A 171 -20.05 16.37 14.32
C THR A 171 -19.63 15.20 15.20
N GLU A 172 -19.61 15.42 16.52
CA GLU A 172 -19.34 14.37 17.51
C GLU A 172 -20.34 13.21 17.40
N ALA A 173 -21.60 13.50 17.07
CA ALA A 173 -22.66 12.50 16.96
C ALA A 173 -22.37 11.41 15.90
N GLU A 174 -21.53 11.71 14.90
CA GLU A 174 -21.13 10.75 13.86
C GLU A 174 -20.14 9.70 14.39
N ILE A 175 -19.31 10.04 15.38
CA ILE A 175 -18.12 9.26 15.78
C ILE A 175 -18.48 7.83 16.14
N ALA A 176 -19.45 7.63 17.03
CA ALA A 176 -19.81 6.30 17.49
C ALA A 176 -20.34 5.40 16.36
N ALA A 177 -21.08 5.97 15.40
CA ALA A 177 -21.58 5.25 14.25
C ALA A 177 -20.46 4.92 13.25
N LEU A 178 -19.54 5.86 12.98
CA LEU A 178 -18.37 5.63 12.13
C LEU A 178 -17.48 4.53 12.69
N VAL A 179 -17.20 4.55 14.00
CA VAL A 179 -16.41 3.50 14.67
C VAL A 179 -17.04 2.12 14.48
N ARG A 180 -18.36 1.99 14.73
CA ARG A 180 -19.08 0.71 14.51
C ARG A 180 -19.02 0.25 13.06
N ALA A 181 -19.18 1.17 12.10
CA ALA A 181 -19.11 0.85 10.67
C ALA A 181 -17.70 0.38 10.26
N CYS A 182 -16.64 1.05 10.73
CA CYS A 182 -15.25 0.65 10.50
C CYS A 182 -14.96 -0.75 11.06
N ILE A 183 -15.43 -1.06 12.28
CA ILE A 183 -15.31 -2.41 12.87
C ILE A 183 -16.03 -3.45 12.00
N ALA A 184 -17.26 -3.17 11.55
CA ALA A 184 -18.01 -4.08 10.67
C ALA A 184 -17.32 -4.30 9.31
N LEU A 185 -16.61 -3.28 8.82
CA LEU A 185 -15.77 -3.35 7.62
C LEU A 185 -14.41 -4.03 7.86
N LYS A 186 -14.12 -4.44 9.11
CA LYS A 186 -12.83 -5.03 9.55
C LYS A 186 -11.64 -4.09 9.35
N LEU A 187 -11.85 -2.80 9.57
CA LEU A 187 -10.79 -1.79 9.51
C LEU A 187 -10.24 -1.51 10.91
N THR A 188 -8.92 -1.52 11.04
CA THR A 188 -8.24 -1.01 12.25
C THR A 188 -8.46 0.50 12.34
N ILE A 189 -8.89 1.00 13.50
CA ILE A 189 -9.23 2.42 13.66
C ILE A 189 -8.09 3.14 14.36
N VAL A 190 -7.66 4.27 13.80
CA VAL A 190 -6.69 5.18 14.42
C VAL A 190 -7.32 6.58 14.52
N PRO A 191 -7.67 7.05 15.73
CA PRO A 191 -8.09 8.44 15.91
C PRO A 191 -6.88 9.37 15.75
N ARG A 192 -7.08 10.52 15.13
CA ARG A 192 -5.99 11.46 14.83
C ARG A 192 -6.48 12.91 14.87
N GLY A 193 -5.80 13.74 15.66
CA GLY A 193 -5.85 15.22 15.52
C GLY A 193 -4.81 15.70 14.52
N GLY A 194 -4.06 16.76 14.84
CA GLY A 194 -3.03 17.32 13.94
C GLY A 194 -1.80 16.44 13.67
N GLY A 195 -1.72 15.22 14.22
CA GLY A 195 -0.64 14.27 13.91
C GLY A 195 0.75 14.65 14.40
N THR A 196 0.85 15.49 15.44
CA THR A 196 2.12 16.03 15.96
C THR A 196 2.79 15.16 17.03
N GLY A 197 2.34 13.93 17.22
CA GLY A 197 2.90 13.00 18.22
C GLY A 197 4.32 12.54 17.86
N TYR A 198 5.19 12.42 18.86
CA TYR A 198 6.60 11.98 18.71
C TYR A 198 6.86 10.54 19.16
N THR A 199 5.80 9.75 19.36
CA THR A 199 5.90 8.37 19.88
C THR A 199 5.28 7.33 18.96
N GLY A 200 4.80 7.71 17.78
CA GLY A 200 4.19 6.80 16.81
C GLY A 200 2.73 6.45 17.13
N GLY A 201 2.11 7.16 18.07
CA GLY A 201 0.75 6.86 18.55
C GLY A 201 -0.34 7.01 17.50
N ALA A 202 -0.08 7.77 16.42
CA ALA A 202 -1.00 7.91 15.29
C ALA A 202 -0.45 7.28 13.99
N VAL A 203 0.59 6.45 14.09
CA VAL A 203 1.17 5.73 12.94
C VAL A 203 0.44 4.40 12.72
N LEU A 204 0.13 4.12 11.47
CA LEU A 204 -0.63 2.92 11.08
C LEU A 204 0.29 1.70 11.00
N LEU A 205 -0.26 0.53 11.35
CA LEU A 205 0.46 -0.75 11.29
C LEU A 205 -0.08 -1.70 10.22
N ASP A 206 -1.28 -1.43 9.71
CA ASP A 206 -2.00 -2.24 8.74
C ASP A 206 -2.60 -1.35 7.65
N LYS A 207 -2.54 -1.79 6.39
CA LYS A 207 -3.13 -1.09 5.24
C LYS A 207 -4.66 -1.06 5.27
N PHE A 208 -5.30 -2.02 5.93
CA PHE A 208 -6.75 -2.09 6.16
C PHE A 208 -7.12 -1.31 7.42
N SER A 209 -6.85 -0.01 7.37
CA SER A 209 -7.07 0.90 8.50
C SER A 209 -7.88 2.13 8.09
N ALA A 210 -8.69 2.63 9.02
CA ALA A 210 -9.40 3.88 8.92
C ALA A 210 -8.79 4.89 9.89
N VAL A 211 -8.35 6.02 9.36
CA VAL A 211 -8.02 7.18 10.19
C VAL A 211 -9.30 7.98 10.40
N ILE A 212 -9.64 8.27 11.65
CA ILE A 212 -10.71 9.23 11.97
C ILE A 212 -10.03 10.53 12.38
N ASN A 213 -10.03 11.50 11.46
CA ASN A 213 -9.47 12.82 11.67
C ASN A 213 -10.48 13.68 12.46
N THR A 214 -10.10 14.13 13.66
CA THR A 214 -10.94 14.92 14.55
C THR A 214 -10.68 16.43 14.47
N GLU A 215 -9.86 16.91 13.54
CA GLU A 215 -9.49 18.33 13.41
C GLU A 215 -10.67 19.24 13.07
N LYS A 216 -11.73 18.73 12.44
CA LYS A 216 -12.98 19.48 12.20
C LYS A 216 -13.84 19.64 13.46
N LEU A 217 -13.57 18.86 14.51
CA LEU A 217 -14.33 18.90 15.76
C LEU A 217 -13.69 19.93 16.70
N ASP A 218 -13.67 21.19 16.27
CA ASP A 218 -13.00 22.30 16.95
C ASP A 218 -13.98 23.28 17.64
N ALA A 219 -15.28 23.00 17.58
CA ALA A 219 -16.31 23.81 18.21
C ALA A 219 -16.16 23.79 19.74
N ILE A 220 -16.16 24.99 20.34
CA ILE A 220 -16.08 25.19 21.79
C ILE A 220 -17.45 25.65 22.29
N SER A 221 -17.99 25.00 23.32
CA SER A 221 -19.26 25.39 23.94
C SER A 221 -19.13 26.71 24.73
N ALA A 222 -20.25 27.25 25.18
CA ALA A 222 -20.23 28.34 26.14
C ALA A 222 -19.51 27.92 27.43
N VAL A 223 -18.86 28.90 28.08
CA VAL A 223 -18.23 28.69 29.38
C VAL A 223 -19.31 28.58 30.44
N GLU A 224 -19.28 27.48 31.19
CA GLU A 224 -20.16 27.26 32.34
C GLU A 224 -19.40 27.50 33.65
N GLN A 225 -19.96 28.35 34.51
CA GLN A 225 -19.47 28.50 35.88
C GLN A 225 -20.07 27.37 36.72
N THR A 226 -19.21 26.51 37.26
CA THR A 226 -19.64 25.41 38.14
C THR A 226 -18.86 25.42 39.45
N ILE A 227 -19.50 24.97 40.52
CA ILE A 227 -18.83 24.74 41.80
C ILE A 227 -18.19 23.36 41.70
N LEU A 228 -16.85 23.31 41.64
CA LEU A 228 -16.12 22.04 41.72
C LEU A 228 -16.40 21.38 43.08
N PRO A 229 -16.47 20.03 43.14
CA PRO A 229 -16.43 19.31 44.41
C PRO A 229 -15.09 19.53 45.15
#